data_AF-A0A1K0FQA9-F1
#
_entry.id   AF-A0A1K0FQA9-F1
#
_cell.length_a   1.000
_cell.length_b   1.000
_cell.length_c   1.000
_cell.angle_alpha   90.00
_cell.angle_beta   90.00
_cell.angle_gamma   90.00
#
_symmetry.space_group_name_H-M   'P 1'
#
loop_
_entity.id
_entity.type
_entity.pdbx_description
1 polymer ?
#
loop_
_entity_poly.entity_id
_entity_poly.type
_entity_poly.pdbx_seq_one_letter_code
_entity_poly.pdbx_strand_id
1 'polypeptide(L)'
;MGQKFDMGAETLGTLRTKTSGSNEELGALIKQLVQAASPLEGNFHGAGKAAFDRFKMRADEITGELNRSLSAILGGIGGMDTSFREGEQDMASNASSTEGAANFDAARFGAGR
;
A
#
# COMPACT_ATOMS: atom_id res chain seq x y z
N MET A 1 -8.82 17.81 12.93
CA MET A 1 -9.04 16.56 12.16
C MET A 1 -7.75 15.85 11.73
N GLY A 2 -6.55 16.44 11.81
CA GLY A 2 -5.30 15.80 11.33
C GLY A 2 -4.82 14.54 12.07
N GLN A 3 -5.04 14.40 13.38
CA GLN A 3 -4.55 13.25 14.16
C GLN A 3 -5.07 11.89 13.69
N LYS A 4 -6.30 11.81 13.17
CA LYS A 4 -6.89 10.54 12.73
C LYS A 4 -6.33 10.08 11.39
N PHE A 5 -5.87 11.02 10.55
CA PHE A 5 -5.25 10.75 9.26
C PHE A 5 -3.78 10.35 9.41
N ASP A 6 -3.04 11.04 10.29
CA ASP A 6 -1.66 10.67 10.64
C ASP A 6 -1.59 9.24 11.18
N MET A 7 -2.53 8.89 12.08
CA MET A 7 -2.65 7.53 12.61
C MET A 7 -2.98 6.50 11.51
N GLY A 8 -3.73 6.89 10.47
CA GLY A 8 -4.01 6.07 9.30
C GLY A 8 -2.78 5.83 8.43
N ALA A 9 -2.01 6.89 8.14
CA ALA A 9 -0.77 6.82 7.38
C ALA A 9 0.28 5.95 8.09
N GLU A 10 0.43 6.11 9.40
CA GLU A 10 1.33 5.30 10.24
C GLU A 10 0.91 3.82 10.30
N THR A 11 -0.39 3.55 10.44
CA THR A 11 -0.93 2.19 10.44
C THR A 11 -0.71 1.51 9.09
N LEU A 12 -0.96 2.22 7.98
CA LEU A 12 -0.72 1.72 6.63
C LEU A 12 0.77 1.48 6.36
N GLY A 13 1.65 2.37 6.85
CA GLY A 13 3.10 2.18 6.79
C GLY A 13 3.55 0.93 7.54
N THR A 14 3.00 0.69 8.74
CA THR A 14 3.28 -0.51 9.53
C THR A 14 2.80 -1.79 8.84
N LEU A 15 1.58 -1.78 8.30
CA LEU A 15 1.03 -2.90 7.53
C LEU A 15 1.87 -3.18 6.28
N ARG A 16 2.27 -2.15 5.53
CA ARG A 16 3.18 -2.26 4.38
C ARG A 16 4.47 -2.99 4.74
N THR A 17 5.14 -2.55 5.81
CA THR A 17 6.42 -3.15 6.24
C THR A 17 6.23 -4.62 6.65
N LYS A 18 5.20 -4.92 7.44
CA LYS A 18 4.88 -6.30 7.83
C LYS A 18 4.57 -7.18 6.61
N THR A 19 3.73 -6.70 5.69
CA THR A 19 3.36 -7.48 4.51
C THR A 19 4.52 -7.69 3.55
N SER A 20 5.43 -6.72 3.38
CA SER A 20 6.65 -6.91 2.57
C SER A 20 7.56 -7.96 3.21
N GLY A 21 7.84 -7.83 4.52
CA GLY A 21 8.69 -8.78 5.24
C GLY A 21 8.11 -10.20 5.22
N SER A 22 6.80 -10.36 5.47
CA SER A 22 6.14 -11.67 5.39
C SER A 22 6.15 -12.26 3.97
N ASN A 23 6.13 -11.44 2.92
CA ASN A 23 6.25 -11.92 1.53
C ASN A 23 7.66 -12.44 1.23
N GLU A 24 8.68 -11.70 1.65
CA GLU A 24 10.08 -12.10 1.49
C GLU A 24 10.37 -13.40 2.25
N GLU A 25 9.87 -13.50 3.49
CA GLU A 25 9.96 -14.71 4.30
C GLU A 25 9.22 -15.89 3.65
N LEU A 26 8.00 -15.69 3.14
CA LEU A 26 7.25 -16.74 2.45
C LEU A 26 8.02 -17.24 1.22
N GLY A 27 8.57 -16.34 0.41
CA GLY A 27 9.38 -16.68 -0.75
C GLY A 27 10.67 -17.44 -0.37
N ALA A 28 11.31 -17.07 0.74
CA ALA A 28 12.47 -17.78 1.26
C ALA A 28 12.11 -19.19 1.76
N LEU A 29 11.00 -19.33 2.49
CA LEU A 29 10.49 -20.61 2.97
C LEU A 29 10.09 -21.54 1.81
N ILE A 30 9.47 -21.01 0.75
CA ILE A 30 9.15 -21.79 -0.46
C ILE A 30 10.45 -22.30 -1.12
N LYS A 31 11.47 -21.45 -1.26
CA LYS A 31 12.77 -21.87 -1.82
C LYS A 31 13.44 -22.95 -0.96
N GLN A 32 13.41 -22.79 0.37
CA GLN A 32 13.93 -23.78 1.30
C GLN A 32 13.16 -25.11 1.20
N LEU A 33 11.83 -25.04 1.10
CA LEU A 33 10.98 -26.22 0.93
C LEU A 33 11.28 -26.95 -0.39
N VAL A 34 11.46 -26.21 -1.48
CA VAL A 34 11.85 -26.78 -2.77
C VAL A 34 13.23 -27.43 -2.71
N GLN A 35 14.21 -26.78 -2.06
CA GLN A 35 15.55 -27.34 -1.87
C GLN A 35 15.53 -28.60 -1.00
N ALA A 36 14.77 -28.58 0.10
CA ALA A 36 14.62 -29.73 1.00
C ALA A 36 13.95 -30.93 0.31
N ALA A 37 13.08 -30.67 -0.66
CA ALA A 37 12.41 -31.71 -1.44
C ALA A 37 13.17 -32.16 -2.70
N SER A 38 14.23 -31.45 -3.12
CA SER A 38 15.12 -31.84 -4.22
C SER A 38 15.67 -33.29 -4.10
N PRO A 39 16.18 -33.74 -2.93
CA PRO A 39 16.58 -35.15 -2.76
C PRO A 39 15.42 -36.16 -2.76
N LEU A 40 14.18 -35.70 -2.52
CA LEU A 40 13.00 -36.56 -2.65
C LEU A 40 12.59 -36.75 -4.12
N GLU A 41 12.94 -35.83 -5.02
CA GLU A 41 12.70 -35.97 -6.46
C GLU A 41 13.41 -37.19 -7.06
N GLY A 42 14.60 -37.53 -6.55
CA GLY A 42 15.32 -38.76 -6.90
C GLY A 42 14.65 -40.04 -6.38
N ASN A 43 13.78 -39.93 -5.37
CA ASN A 43 13.01 -41.05 -4.80
C ASN A 43 11.57 -41.12 -5.33
N PHE A 44 11.02 -40.02 -5.86
CA PHE A 44 9.67 -39.94 -6.40
C PHE A 44 9.65 -40.22 -7.91
N HIS A 45 9.33 -41.47 -8.28
CA HIS A 45 9.06 -41.82 -9.69
C HIS A 45 7.60 -41.50 -10.08
N GLY A 46 7.38 -41.03 -11.31
CA GLY A 46 6.04 -40.86 -11.90
C GLY A 46 5.19 -39.75 -11.25
N ALA A 47 4.04 -40.13 -10.65
CA ALA A 47 3.03 -39.19 -10.14
C ALA A 47 3.53 -38.28 -9.00
N GLY A 48 4.52 -38.73 -8.22
CA GLY A 48 5.10 -37.94 -7.12
C GLY A 48 5.89 -36.73 -7.61
N LYS A 49 6.73 -36.90 -8.64
CA LYS A 49 7.45 -35.80 -9.30
C LYS A 49 6.48 -34.80 -9.92
N ALA A 50 5.47 -35.29 -10.64
CA ALA A 50 4.45 -34.41 -11.23
C ALA A 50 3.65 -33.61 -10.17
N ALA A 51 3.40 -34.17 -8.99
CA ALA A 51 2.75 -33.45 -7.89
C ALA A 51 3.68 -32.38 -7.30
N PHE A 52 4.97 -32.67 -7.17
CA PHE A 52 5.96 -31.72 -6.69
C PHE A 52 6.18 -30.55 -7.66
N ASP A 53 6.27 -30.83 -8.96
CA ASP A 53 6.39 -29.78 -9.99
C ASP A 53 5.16 -28.86 -10.00
N ARG A 54 3.95 -29.43 -9.83
CA ARG A 54 2.72 -28.64 -9.67
C ARG A 54 2.73 -27.79 -8.40
N PHE A 55 3.20 -28.34 -7.29
CA PHE A 55 3.33 -27.60 -6.04
C PHE A 55 4.27 -26.41 -6.21
N LYS A 56 5.43 -26.61 -6.83
CA LYS A 56 6.40 -25.55 -7.11
C LYS A 56 5.81 -24.44 -7.98
N MET A 57 5.17 -24.79 -9.11
CA MET A 57 4.49 -23.80 -9.96
C MET A 57 3.44 -23.00 -9.20
N ARG A 58 2.60 -23.65 -8.41
CA ARG A 58 1.57 -22.97 -7.61
C ARG A 58 2.19 -22.02 -6.57
N ALA A 59 3.27 -22.44 -5.94
CA ALA A 59 3.98 -21.63 -4.96
C ALA A 59 4.60 -20.37 -5.60
N ASP A 60 5.22 -20.52 -6.77
CA ASP A 60 5.77 -19.39 -7.54
C ASP A 60 4.66 -18.43 -8.01
N GLU A 61 3.53 -18.98 -8.48
CA GLU A 61 2.37 -18.22 -8.94
C GLU A 61 1.74 -17.40 -7.80
N ILE A 62 1.46 -18.03 -6.66
CA ILE A 62 0.91 -17.37 -5.46
C ILE A 62 1.85 -16.26 -4.98
N THR A 63 3.16 -16.51 -4.94
CA THR A 63 4.15 -15.51 -4.52
C THR A 63 4.17 -14.31 -5.48
N GLY A 64 4.08 -14.56 -6.78
CA GLY A 64 3.99 -13.49 -7.79
C GLY A 64 2.70 -12.67 -7.66
N GLU A 65 1.57 -13.32 -7.40
CA GLU A 65 0.27 -12.68 -7.22
C GLU A 65 0.21 -11.86 -5.93
N LEU A 66 0.78 -12.36 -4.83
CA LEU A 66 0.91 -11.64 -3.58
C LEU A 66 1.78 -10.38 -3.74
N ASN A 67 2.90 -10.48 -4.45
CA ASN A 67 3.75 -9.33 -4.76
C ASN A 67 3.02 -8.27 -5.61
N ARG A 68 2.27 -8.69 -6.64
CA ARG A 68 1.46 -7.76 -7.45
C ARG A 68 0.37 -7.08 -6.62
N SER A 69 -0.33 -7.85 -5.80
CA SER A 69 -1.38 -7.34 -4.91
C SER A 69 -0.80 -6.34 -3.92
N LEU A 70 0.38 -6.64 -3.36
CA LEU A 70 1.12 -5.70 -2.53
C LEU A 70 1.48 -4.44 -3.32
N SER A 71 2.14 -4.52 -4.47
CA SER A 71 2.47 -3.35 -5.29
C SER A 71 1.24 -2.49 -5.62
N ALA A 72 0.09 -3.10 -5.90
CA ALA A 72 -1.16 -2.38 -6.13
C ALA A 72 -1.65 -1.64 -4.88
N ILE A 73 -1.63 -2.29 -3.71
CA ILE A 73 -1.97 -1.65 -2.42
C ILE A 73 -1.02 -0.48 -2.15
N LEU A 74 0.29 -0.67 -2.36
CA LEU A 74 1.30 0.36 -2.14
C LEU A 74 1.15 1.54 -3.08
N GLY A 75 0.79 1.29 -4.34
CA GLY A 75 0.45 2.33 -5.31
C GLY A 75 -0.83 3.08 -4.93
N GLY A 76 -1.87 2.37 -4.48
CA GLY A 76 -3.12 2.97 -4.00
C GLY A 76 -2.93 3.86 -2.76
N ILE A 77 -2.10 3.42 -1.81
CA ILE A 77 -1.75 4.22 -0.63
C ILE A 77 -1.00 5.49 -1.04
N GLY A 78 -0.01 5.38 -1.94
CA GLY A 78 0.69 6.55 -2.46
C GLY A 78 -0.24 7.53 -3.17
N GLY A 79 -1.16 7.02 -4.00
CA GLY A 79 -2.17 7.83 -4.68
C GLY A 79 -3.13 8.53 -3.72
N MET A 80 -3.56 7.86 -2.65
CA MET A 80 -4.38 8.46 -1.59
C MET A 80 -3.63 9.59 -0.86
N ASP A 81 -2.37 9.38 -0.52
CA ASP A 81 -1.53 10.39 0.16
C ASP A 81 -1.32 11.63 -0.72
N THR A 82 -1.05 11.44 -2.01
CA THR A 82 -0.97 12.55 -2.98
C THR A 82 -2.31 13.29 -3.12
N SER A 83 -3.40 12.56 -3.36
CA SER A 83 -4.73 13.17 -3.54
C SER A 83 -5.16 13.97 -2.31
N PHE A 84 -4.77 13.51 -1.12
CA PHE A 84 -5.09 14.20 0.12
C PHE A 84 -4.29 15.50 0.28
N ARG A 85 -2.97 15.49 0.02
CA ARG A 85 -2.17 16.72 0.05
C ARG A 85 -2.62 17.74 -0.99
N GLU A 86 -2.92 17.29 -2.20
CA GLU A 86 -3.48 18.14 -3.25
C GLU A 86 -4.82 18.74 -2.81
N GLY A 87 -5.72 17.93 -2.25
CA GLY A 87 -6.99 18.40 -1.72
C GLY A 87 -6.85 19.42 -0.59
N GLU A 88 -5.91 19.24 0.35
CA GLU A 88 -5.64 20.24 1.39
C GLU A 88 -5.09 21.55 0.82
N GLN A 89 -4.17 21.47 -0.14
CA GLN A 89 -3.62 22.64 -0.82
C GLN A 89 -4.67 23.40 -1.62
N ASP A 90 -5.55 22.69 -2.32
CA ASP A 90 -6.67 23.26 -3.06
C ASP A 90 -7.68 23.92 -2.12
N MET A 91 -8.02 23.27 -1.01
CA MET A 91 -8.90 23.85 0.00
C MET A 91 -8.30 25.11 0.63
N ALA A 92 -7.00 25.10 0.96
CA ALA A 92 -6.31 26.27 1.49
C ALA A 92 -6.25 27.42 0.46
N SER A 93 -5.99 27.11 -0.81
CA SER A 93 -5.96 28.09 -1.89
C SER A 93 -7.34 28.69 -2.16
N ASN A 94 -8.39 27.86 -2.12
CA ASN A 94 -9.76 28.31 -2.27
C ASN A 94 -10.23 29.14 -1.07
N ALA A 95 -9.86 28.74 0.15
CA ALA A 95 -10.16 29.49 1.37
C ALA A 95 -9.49 30.86 1.36
N SER A 96 -8.19 30.94 1.07
CA SER A 96 -7.45 32.20 0.95
C SER A 96 -7.96 33.11 -0.17
N SER A 97 -8.35 32.53 -1.32
CA SER A 97 -8.99 33.29 -2.41
C SER A 97 -10.37 33.83 -2.00
N THR A 98 -11.16 33.02 -1.28
CA THR A 98 -12.48 33.44 -0.76
C THR A 98 -12.33 34.50 0.32
N GLU A 99 -11.34 34.38 1.19
CA GLU A 99 -10.99 35.36 2.23
C GLU A 99 -10.52 36.68 1.60
N GLY A 100 -9.65 36.63 0.59
CA GLY A 100 -9.22 37.82 -0.16
C GLY A 100 -10.36 38.49 -0.94
N ALA A 101 -11.36 37.71 -1.39
CA ALA A 101 -12.57 38.22 -2.03
C ALA A 101 -13.63 38.70 -1.03
N ALA A 102 -13.52 38.32 0.25
CA ALA A 102 -14.38 38.83 1.30
C ALA A 102 -14.05 40.30 1.54
N ASN A 103 -14.98 41.18 1.19
CA ASN A 103 -14.82 42.62 1.33
C ASN A 103 -14.92 43.02 2.82
N PHE A 104 -13.80 42.96 3.54
CA PHE A 104 -13.69 43.44 4.93
C PHE A 104 -13.83 44.96 5.04
N ASP A 105 -13.70 45.70 3.94
CA ASP A 105 -13.82 47.17 3.90
C ASP A 105 -15.29 47.62 4.06
N ALA A 106 -16.27 46.83 3.59
CA ALA A 106 -17.69 47.06 3.84
C ALA A 106 -18.10 46.85 5.32
N ALA A 107 -17.26 46.17 6.11
CA ALA A 107 -17.46 45.96 7.54
C ALA A 107 -16.76 47.01 8.42
N ARG A 108 -16.05 47.98 7.82
CA ARG A 108 -15.54 49.14 8.56
C ARG A 108 -16.73 50.04 8.89
N PHE A 109 -17.35 49.80 10.04
CA PHE A 109 -18.36 50.67 10.64
C PHE A 109 -17.80 52.08 10.82
N GLY A 110 -18.01 52.92 9.81
CA GLY A 110 -17.50 54.28 9.74
C GLY A 110 -18.40 55.14 8.88
N ALA A 111 -19.70 55.20 9.18
CA ALA A 111 -20.57 56.33 8.81
C ALA A 111 -21.99 56.10 9.36
N GLY A 112 -22.37 56.81 10.41
CA GLY A 112 -23.76 56.73 10.86
C GLY A 112 -24.17 57.42 12.16
N ARG A 113 -23.61 58.61 12.45
CA ARG A 113 -23.99 59.57 13.52
C ARG A 113 -23.51 59.30 14.93
#